data_AF-A0A0D8HL53-F1
#
_entry.id   AF-A0A0D8HL53-F1
#
_cell.length_a   1.000
_cell.length_b   1.000
_cell.length_c   1.000
_cell.angle_alpha   90.00
_cell.angle_beta   90.00
_cell.angle_gamma   90.00
#
_symmetry.space_group_name_H-M   'P 1'
#
loop_
_entity.id
_entity.type
_entity.pdbx_description
1 polymer ?
#
loop_
_entity_poly.entity_id
_entity_poly.type
_entity_poly.pdbx_seq_one_letter_code
_entity_poly.pdbx_strand_id
1 'polypeptide(L)'
;MLSALALVLNYSEPSRHQARWESGTFFSQDSQNEIKSTRRSIVNSDIKVPIAINRYKIPYELIMTRTNQTHQPQFALTVDLAIFTVNYGKLCVLLICRGEDPFSNYWALPGGFVLPEEDVEDAARRELTEETGLDASEMHLEQLGTYGNPKRDPRMRVVSVAHVALVANLDRPVAGGDVSQAKFWPVDSLALGRGDKAERIPLAFDHDTIVTDAIERVRSKLEYTTLATAFVNEPFSLADIRGVYEAVWGKAPDVANFRRKVLSTKGFVLPAGKAGVPGNRGGRPAALYLRGSATHLHPPILRSEINT
;
A
#
# COMPACT_ATOMS: atom_id res chain seq x y z
N MET A 1 50.11 32.85 -4.57
CA MET A 1 50.15 32.77 -6.04
C MET A 1 48.86 32.13 -6.51
N LEU A 2 47.95 32.95 -7.05
CA LEU A 2 46.66 32.58 -7.64
C LEU A 2 46.73 32.95 -9.12
N SER A 3 46.40 32.02 -10.01
CA SER A 3 46.07 32.24 -11.44
C SER A 3 45.56 30.91 -11.99
N ALA A 4 44.25 30.68 -12.15
CA ALA A 4 43.39 31.15 -13.23
C ALA A 4 43.77 30.55 -14.60
N LEU A 5 42.95 29.62 -15.11
CA LEU A 5 42.68 29.51 -16.54
C LEU A 5 41.24 29.00 -16.74
N ALA A 6 40.40 29.87 -17.28
CA ALA A 6 39.07 29.57 -17.76
C ALA A 6 39.15 29.02 -19.19
N LEU A 7 38.29 28.06 -19.54
CA LEU A 7 37.93 27.81 -20.94
C LEU A 7 36.41 27.80 -21.06
N VAL A 8 35.90 28.87 -21.65
CA VAL A 8 34.54 29.03 -22.16
C VAL A 8 34.48 28.30 -23.51
N LEU A 9 33.53 27.39 -23.69
CA LEU A 9 33.06 27.02 -25.02
C LEU A 9 31.53 26.95 -25.04
N ASN A 10 31.01 27.54 -26.10
CA ASN A 10 29.66 28.04 -26.26
C ASN A 10 28.62 26.93 -26.42
N TYR A 11 27.44 27.18 -25.83
CA TYR A 11 26.19 26.56 -26.20
C TYR A 11 25.80 26.96 -27.63
N SER A 12 25.51 25.98 -28.47
CA SER A 12 24.71 26.14 -29.68
C SER A 12 23.74 24.96 -29.76
N GLU A 13 22.44 25.21 -29.58
CA GLU A 13 21.39 24.23 -29.87
C GLU A 13 21.31 23.98 -31.39
N PRO A 14 21.08 22.73 -31.82
CA PRO A 14 20.48 22.46 -33.11
C PRO A 14 19.00 22.11 -32.97
N SER A 15 18.22 22.99 -33.57
CA SER A 15 16.84 22.91 -34.06
C SER A 15 16.28 21.51 -34.38
N ARG A 16 14.98 21.39 -34.07
CA ARG A 16 14.05 20.35 -34.51
C ARG A 16 14.19 20.03 -36.00
N HIS A 17 14.40 18.76 -36.33
CA HIS A 17 13.90 18.17 -37.58
C HIS A 17 13.57 16.68 -37.36
N GLN A 18 12.36 16.32 -37.81
CA GLN A 18 11.84 14.96 -37.97
C GLN A 18 12.86 14.05 -38.68
N ALA A 19 13.11 12.86 -38.14
CA ALA A 19 13.68 11.75 -38.89
C ALA A 19 12.94 10.44 -38.57
N ARG A 20 12.46 9.87 -39.66
CA ARG A 20 11.66 8.66 -39.85
C ARG A 20 12.58 7.43 -39.73
N TRP A 21 12.14 6.39 -39.03
CA TRP A 21 12.88 5.14 -38.88
C TRP A 21 12.75 4.31 -40.16
N GLU A 22 13.85 4.09 -40.87
CA GLU A 22 13.98 3.02 -41.88
C GLU A 22 15.23 2.18 -41.57
N SER A 23 15.03 0.87 -41.61
CA SER A 23 15.96 -0.22 -41.34
C SER A 23 17.11 -0.31 -42.35
N GLY A 24 18.33 -0.60 -41.89
CA GLY A 24 19.44 -0.96 -42.79
C GLY A 24 20.78 -1.15 -42.10
N THR A 25 21.23 -2.41 -42.05
CA THR A 25 22.56 -2.90 -41.65
C THR A 25 23.70 -2.35 -42.52
N PHE A 26 24.81 -1.89 -41.92
CA PHE A 26 26.14 -1.85 -42.56
C PHE A 26 27.25 -1.84 -41.49
N PHE A 27 28.10 -2.88 -41.47
CA PHE A 27 29.39 -2.93 -40.76
C PHE A 27 30.50 -2.78 -41.82
N SER A 28 31.49 -1.90 -41.60
CA SER A 28 32.74 -1.88 -42.38
C SER A 28 33.92 -2.44 -41.58
N GLN A 29 34.90 -3.01 -42.28
CA GLN A 29 35.94 -3.92 -41.82
C GLN A 29 37.16 -3.27 -41.15
N ASP A 30 37.15 -1.97 -40.83
CA ASP A 30 38.35 -1.27 -40.35
C ASP A 30 38.53 -1.27 -38.82
N SER A 31 37.62 -1.88 -38.05
CA SER A 31 37.68 -1.91 -36.58
C SER A 31 38.39 -3.15 -35.99
N GLN A 32 38.99 -4.02 -36.81
CA GLN A 32 39.55 -5.31 -36.34
C GLN A 32 41.07 -5.36 -36.20
N ASN A 33 41.82 -4.32 -36.58
CA ASN A 33 43.30 -4.37 -36.55
C ASN A 33 43.99 -3.66 -35.37
N GLU A 34 43.24 -3.02 -34.46
CA GLU A 34 43.83 -2.36 -33.28
C GLU A 34 43.88 -3.25 -32.02
N ILE A 35 43.29 -4.45 -32.07
CA ILE A 35 43.17 -5.37 -30.91
C ILE A 35 44.34 -6.39 -30.83
N LYS A 36 45.24 -6.44 -31.82
CA LYS A 36 46.32 -7.44 -31.88
C LYS A 36 47.70 -6.97 -31.36
N SER A 37 47.86 -5.70 -30.99
CA SER A 37 49.18 -5.15 -30.59
C SER A 37 49.48 -5.15 -29.09
N THR A 38 48.51 -5.46 -28.22
CA THR A 38 48.73 -5.40 -26.75
C THR A 38 48.43 -6.75 -26.07
N ARG A 39 48.74 -7.85 -26.77
CA ARG A 39 48.82 -9.22 -26.21
C ARG A 39 50.26 -9.74 -26.33
N ARG A 40 51.21 -9.06 -25.68
CA ARG A 40 52.58 -9.57 -25.50
C ARG A 40 53.27 -8.91 -24.33
N SER A 41 52.71 -9.08 -23.15
CA SER A 41 53.43 -9.08 -21.87
C SER A 41 52.44 -9.52 -20.81
N ILE A 42 52.91 -10.23 -19.79
CA ILE A 42 52.12 -10.89 -18.74
C ILE A 42 51.50 -12.23 -19.17
N VAL A 43 52.35 -13.11 -19.74
CA VAL A 43 52.30 -14.54 -19.44
C VAL A 43 53.66 -14.87 -18.84
N ASN A 44 53.74 -14.84 -17.51
CA ASN A 44 54.74 -15.56 -16.69
C ASN A 44 54.65 -15.08 -15.24
N SER A 45 53.83 -15.76 -14.45
CA SER A 45 54.16 -16.07 -13.05
C SER A 45 53.12 -17.05 -12.52
N ASP A 46 53.56 -18.29 -12.30
CA ASP A 46 52.88 -19.29 -11.51
C ASP A 46 52.53 -18.73 -10.13
N ILE A 47 51.25 -18.52 -9.87
CA ILE A 47 50.72 -18.37 -8.50
C ILE A 47 49.52 -19.30 -8.39
N LYS A 48 49.76 -20.49 -7.84
CA LYS A 48 48.70 -21.34 -7.28
C LYS A 48 48.24 -20.68 -5.99
N VAL A 49 47.01 -20.14 -5.98
CA VAL A 49 46.36 -19.67 -4.73
C VAL A 49 45.49 -20.82 -4.21
N PRO A 50 45.64 -21.27 -2.95
CA PRO A 50 44.82 -22.34 -2.39
C PRO A 50 43.38 -21.87 -2.22
N ILE A 51 42.42 -22.74 -2.55
CA ILE A 51 41.00 -22.56 -2.21
C ILE A 51 40.88 -22.79 -0.70
N ALA A 52 41.06 -21.72 0.08
CA ALA A 52 40.61 -21.66 1.46
C ALA A 52 39.19 -21.07 1.46
N ILE A 53 38.20 -21.95 1.62
CA ILE A 53 36.80 -21.58 1.79
C ILE A 53 36.69 -20.94 3.18
N ASN A 54 36.79 -19.61 3.27
CA ASN A 54 36.55 -18.91 4.52
C ASN A 54 35.73 -17.64 4.30
N ARG A 55 34.42 -17.79 4.52
CA ARG A 55 33.53 -16.87 5.25
C ARG A 55 33.99 -15.41 5.37
N TYR A 56 33.84 -14.63 4.30
CA TYR A 56 33.82 -13.17 4.38
C TYR A 56 32.61 -12.61 3.64
N LYS A 57 31.75 -11.92 4.40
CA LYS A 57 30.76 -10.96 3.91
C LYS A 57 31.46 -10.03 2.92
N ILE A 58 31.04 -10.04 1.66
CA ILE A 58 31.38 -8.97 0.74
C ILE A 58 30.44 -7.81 1.09
N PRO A 59 30.94 -6.65 1.57
CA PRO A 59 30.10 -5.48 1.75
C PRO A 59 29.59 -5.02 0.37
N TYR A 60 28.32 -4.61 0.31
CA TYR A 60 27.61 -4.17 -0.90
C TYR A 60 28.38 -3.10 -1.72
N GLU A 61 29.35 -2.40 -1.12
CA GLU A 61 30.22 -1.44 -1.79
C GLU A 61 31.15 -2.04 -2.86
N LEU A 62 31.39 -3.36 -2.86
CA LEU A 62 32.38 -3.98 -3.76
C LEU A 62 31.81 -4.52 -5.10
N ILE A 63 30.50 -4.41 -5.35
CA ILE A 63 29.87 -4.89 -6.61
C ILE A 63 29.76 -3.78 -7.68
N MET A 64 30.11 -2.53 -7.37
CA MET A 64 30.06 -1.42 -8.33
C MET A 64 31.38 -1.21 -9.09
N THR A 65 31.89 -2.24 -9.76
CA THR A 65 32.98 -2.05 -10.73
C THR A 65 32.48 -2.10 -12.18
N ARG A 66 32.47 -0.91 -12.79
CA ARG A 66 32.42 -0.61 -14.24
C ARG A 66 31.10 -0.90 -14.97
N THR A 67 30.09 -0.11 -14.67
CA THR A 67 29.23 0.47 -15.71
C THR A 67 29.18 1.98 -15.47
N ASN A 68 29.19 2.79 -16.53
CA ASN A 68 28.91 4.23 -16.45
C ASN A 68 27.45 4.38 -15.99
N GLN A 69 27.18 4.22 -14.69
CA GLN A 69 25.87 4.46 -14.13
C GLN A 69 25.66 5.97 -14.09
N THR A 70 24.78 6.43 -14.96
CA THR A 70 24.15 7.75 -14.80
C THR A 70 23.63 7.84 -13.37
N HIS A 71 23.97 8.93 -12.67
CA HIS A 71 23.68 9.12 -11.25
C HIS A 71 22.16 9.23 -11.05
N GLN A 72 21.47 8.10 -10.92
CA GLN A 72 20.04 8.07 -10.65
C GLN A 72 19.82 8.57 -9.21
N PRO A 73 18.81 9.43 -8.98
CA PRO A 73 18.51 9.90 -7.63
C PRO A 73 18.06 8.72 -6.76
N GLN A 74 18.74 8.52 -5.63
CA GLN A 74 18.33 7.54 -4.62
C GLN A 74 17.13 8.07 -3.82
N PHE A 75 16.18 7.19 -3.52
CA PHE A 75 15.03 7.48 -2.68
C PHE A 75 14.74 6.28 -1.78
N ALA A 76 14.17 6.54 -0.62
CA ALA A 76 13.66 5.48 0.24
C ALA A 76 12.27 5.03 -0.22
N LEU A 77 12.01 3.74 -0.09
CA LEU A 77 10.72 3.12 -0.39
C LEU A 77 10.05 2.71 0.92
N THR A 78 8.81 3.12 1.12
CA THR A 78 8.00 2.76 2.28
C THR A 78 6.68 2.13 1.85
N VAL A 79 6.04 1.44 2.77
CA VAL A 79 4.62 1.06 2.70
C VAL A 79 3.86 1.78 3.80
N ASP A 80 2.66 2.27 3.49
CA ASP A 80 1.73 2.85 4.46
C ASP A 80 0.39 2.09 4.40
N LEU A 81 -0.17 1.70 5.53
CA LEU A 81 -1.33 0.82 5.63
C LEU A 81 -2.58 1.57 6.12
N ALA A 82 -3.55 1.77 5.25
CA ALA A 82 -4.90 2.20 5.64
C ALA A 82 -5.74 0.98 6.07
N ILE A 83 -5.63 0.62 7.35
CA ILE A 83 -6.30 -0.55 7.94
C ILE A 83 -7.67 -0.11 8.49
N PHE A 84 -8.75 -0.56 7.86
CA PHE A 84 -10.11 -0.22 8.26
C PHE A 84 -10.84 -1.33 9.00
N THR A 85 -11.69 -0.91 9.93
CA THR A 85 -12.70 -1.75 10.59
C THR A 85 -14.00 -0.99 10.79
N VAL A 86 -15.05 -1.68 11.21
CA VAL A 86 -16.31 -1.04 11.63
C VAL A 86 -16.50 -1.28 13.12
N ASN A 87 -16.33 -0.22 13.92
CA ASN A 87 -16.52 -0.25 15.36
C ASN A 87 -17.65 0.70 15.74
N TYR A 88 -18.57 0.23 16.59
CA TYR A 88 -19.73 1.01 17.08
C TYR A 88 -20.54 1.68 15.95
N GLY A 89 -20.69 0.99 14.81
CA GLY A 89 -21.43 1.49 13.65
C GLY A 89 -20.73 2.59 12.86
N LYS A 90 -19.44 2.83 13.11
CA LYS A 90 -18.63 3.82 12.37
C LYS A 90 -17.46 3.15 11.66
N LEU A 91 -17.16 3.61 10.45
CA LEU A 91 -15.90 3.27 9.78
C LEU A 91 -14.74 3.90 10.57
N CYS A 92 -13.80 3.06 10.98
CA CYS A 92 -12.62 3.46 11.74
C CYS A 92 -11.36 3.03 11.01
N VAL A 93 -10.28 3.81 11.14
CA VAL A 93 -8.94 3.50 10.60
C VAL A 93 -7.92 3.37 11.73
N LEU A 94 -7.02 2.39 11.65
CA LEU A 94 -5.93 2.24 12.60
C LEU A 94 -4.91 3.36 12.39
N LEU A 95 -4.56 4.05 13.46
CA LEU A 95 -3.49 5.04 13.48
C LEU A 95 -2.53 4.76 14.63
N ILE A 96 -1.27 5.09 14.41
CA ILE A 96 -0.21 5.08 15.42
C ILE A 96 0.19 6.52 15.76
N CYS A 97 0.47 6.81 17.02
CA CYS A 97 1.05 8.09 17.40
C CYS A 97 2.57 8.05 17.28
N ARG A 98 3.14 9.01 16.57
CA ARG A 98 4.58 9.08 16.33
C ARG A 98 5.31 9.57 17.58
N GLY A 99 6.33 8.83 18.01
CA GLY A 99 7.23 9.25 19.10
C GLY A 99 8.35 10.21 18.67
N GLU A 100 8.69 10.22 17.39
CA GLU A 100 9.90 10.90 16.87
C GLU A 100 9.59 11.96 15.81
N ASP A 101 10.50 12.94 15.69
CA ASP A 101 10.46 13.93 14.63
C ASP A 101 10.81 13.32 13.25
N PRO A 102 10.27 13.87 12.15
CA PRO A 102 9.28 14.95 12.08
C PRO A 102 7.90 14.48 12.54
N PHE A 103 7.02 15.43 12.88
CA PHE A 103 5.64 15.16 13.32
C PHE A 103 5.57 14.32 14.61
N SER A 104 6.47 14.56 15.57
CA SER A 104 6.34 13.96 16.90
C SER A 104 4.96 14.33 17.51
N ASN A 105 4.30 13.37 18.14
CA ASN A 105 2.95 13.44 18.71
C ASN A 105 1.79 13.58 17.69
N TYR A 106 2.06 13.43 16.39
CA TYR A 106 1.00 13.33 15.38
C TYR A 106 0.58 11.88 15.17
N TRP A 107 -0.67 11.69 14.77
CA TRP A 107 -1.17 10.41 14.31
C TRP A 107 -0.73 10.14 12.87
N ALA A 108 -0.40 8.89 12.57
CA ALA A 108 0.03 8.44 11.25
C ALA A 108 -0.60 7.09 10.92
N LEU A 109 -0.67 6.75 9.63
CA LEU A 109 -0.87 5.38 9.21
C LEU A 109 0.29 4.52 9.73
N PRO A 110 0.02 3.29 10.17
CA PRO A 110 1.06 2.30 10.37
C PRO A 110 1.79 2.01 9.05
N GLY A 111 3.07 1.68 9.14
CA GLY A 111 3.90 1.47 7.98
C GLY A 111 5.39 1.57 8.29
N GLY A 112 6.20 1.24 7.30
CA GLY A 112 7.64 1.14 7.46
C GLY A 112 8.37 1.10 6.13
N PHE A 113 9.70 0.99 6.21
CA PHE A 113 10.55 0.89 5.04
C PHE A 113 10.50 -0.52 4.44
N VAL A 114 10.57 -0.59 3.12
CA VAL A 114 10.80 -1.85 2.42
C VAL A 114 12.26 -2.26 2.63
N LEU A 115 12.47 -3.48 3.13
CA LEU A 115 13.78 -4.06 3.39
C LEU A 115 14.49 -4.47 2.09
N PRO A 116 15.84 -4.58 2.08
CA PRO A 116 16.59 -4.82 0.84
C PRO A 116 16.26 -6.12 0.09
N GLU A 117 15.77 -7.14 0.80
CA GLU A 117 15.55 -8.49 0.27
C GLU A 117 14.06 -8.91 0.33
N GLU A 118 13.12 -7.95 0.44
CA GLU A 118 11.67 -8.20 0.42
C GLU A 118 10.98 -7.43 -0.72
N ASP A 119 9.87 -7.98 -1.24
CA ASP A 119 9.01 -7.24 -2.17
C ASP A 119 8.11 -6.26 -1.40
N VAL A 120 7.53 -5.30 -2.10
CA VAL A 120 6.62 -4.29 -1.56
C VAL A 120 5.38 -4.93 -0.94
N GLU A 121 4.84 -5.98 -1.56
CA GLU A 121 3.69 -6.71 -1.01
C GLU A 121 4.07 -7.46 0.28
N ASP A 122 5.27 -8.04 0.33
CA ASP A 122 5.77 -8.72 1.52
C ASP A 122 5.98 -7.73 2.68
N ALA A 123 6.52 -6.54 2.38
CA ALA A 123 6.63 -5.45 3.35
C ALA A 123 5.24 -5.06 3.89
N ALA A 124 4.24 -4.87 3.02
CA ALA A 124 2.89 -4.54 3.43
C ALA A 124 2.25 -5.63 4.32
N ARG A 125 2.49 -6.92 4.02
CA ARG A 125 2.02 -8.04 4.84
C ARG A 125 2.71 -8.12 6.19
N ARG A 126 4.03 -7.89 6.23
CA ARG A 126 4.83 -7.84 7.46
C ARG A 126 4.33 -6.75 8.39
N GLU A 127 4.26 -5.50 7.90
CA GLU A 127 3.78 -4.35 8.65
C GLU A 127 2.32 -4.56 9.14
N LEU A 128 1.46 -5.14 8.29
CA LEU A 128 0.07 -5.43 8.68
C LEU A 128 0.00 -6.43 9.84
N THR A 129 0.85 -7.47 9.80
CA THR A 129 0.90 -8.51 10.84
C THR A 129 1.46 -7.95 12.14
N GLU A 130 2.52 -7.13 12.09
CA GLU A 130 3.16 -6.51 13.26
C GLU A 130 2.20 -5.57 14.01
N GLU A 131 1.36 -4.83 13.28
CA GLU A 131 0.49 -3.79 13.84
C GLU A 131 -0.87 -4.30 14.33
N THR A 132 -1.37 -5.38 13.73
CA THR A 132 -2.66 -5.98 14.11
C THR A 132 -2.51 -7.20 15.02
N GLY A 133 -1.37 -7.88 14.95
CA GLY A 133 -1.15 -9.20 15.54
C GLY A 133 -1.95 -10.32 14.87
N LEU A 134 -2.55 -10.06 13.70
CA LEU A 134 -3.33 -11.01 12.91
C LEU A 134 -2.55 -11.47 11.68
N ASP A 135 -2.85 -12.68 11.21
CA ASP A 135 -2.26 -13.20 9.98
C ASP A 135 -2.80 -12.42 8.75
N ALA A 136 -1.90 -11.77 8.01
CA ALA A 136 -2.23 -11.02 6.79
C ALA A 136 -2.90 -11.85 5.69
N SER A 137 -2.80 -13.18 5.72
CA SER A 137 -3.51 -14.06 4.79
C SER A 137 -5.02 -14.18 5.09
N GLU A 138 -5.43 -13.88 6.32
CA GLU A 138 -6.85 -13.89 6.74
C GLU A 138 -7.54 -12.54 6.48
N MET A 139 -6.76 -11.52 6.13
CA MET A 139 -7.21 -10.15 5.90
C MET A 139 -7.34 -9.85 4.41
N HIS A 140 -8.29 -8.98 4.05
CA HIS A 140 -8.27 -8.38 2.72
C HIS A 140 -7.17 -7.33 2.69
N LEU A 141 -6.19 -7.49 1.80
CA LEU A 141 -5.11 -6.54 1.57
C LEU A 141 -5.02 -6.22 0.07
N GLU A 142 -4.95 -4.95 -0.29
CA GLU A 142 -4.76 -4.52 -1.67
C GLU A 142 -3.93 -3.25 -1.79
N GLN A 143 -3.22 -3.09 -2.90
CA GLN A 143 -2.52 -1.84 -3.18
C GLN A 143 -3.50 -0.71 -3.51
N LEU A 144 -3.34 0.43 -2.83
CA LEU A 144 -4.12 1.65 -3.07
C LEU A 144 -3.53 2.44 -4.25
N GLY A 145 -2.25 2.80 -4.12
CA GLY A 145 -1.53 3.67 -5.03
C GLY A 145 -0.12 4.01 -4.54
N THR A 146 0.63 4.74 -5.36
CA THR A 146 2.01 5.16 -5.07
C THR A 146 2.09 6.67 -4.89
N TYR A 147 2.63 7.11 -3.77
CA TYR A 147 2.71 8.49 -3.32
C TYR A 147 4.17 8.95 -3.33
N GLY A 148 4.52 9.77 -4.32
CA GLY A 148 5.92 10.14 -4.60
C GLY A 148 6.17 11.65 -4.64
N ASN A 149 5.31 12.47 -4.03
CA ASN A 149 5.52 13.92 -3.96
C ASN A 149 6.90 14.23 -3.33
N PRO A 150 7.80 14.98 -3.99
CA PRO A 150 9.14 15.27 -3.47
C PRO A 150 9.18 15.90 -2.08
N LYS A 151 8.08 16.50 -1.62
CA LYS A 151 7.94 17.19 -0.34
C LYS A 151 7.08 16.44 0.68
N ARG A 152 6.66 15.19 0.39
CA ARG A 152 5.78 14.43 1.29
C ARG A 152 6.45 14.14 2.64
N ASP A 153 7.75 13.88 2.60
CA ASP A 153 8.58 13.64 3.76
C ASP A 153 9.67 14.72 3.82
N PRO A 154 9.78 15.48 4.92
CA PRO A 154 10.76 16.57 5.01
C PRO A 154 12.20 16.08 5.23
N ARG A 155 12.42 14.80 5.53
CA ARG A 155 13.76 14.25 5.82
C ARG A 155 14.56 13.97 4.56
N MET A 156 13.94 13.32 3.58
CA MET A 156 14.59 12.87 2.35
C MET A 156 13.56 12.56 1.27
N ARG A 157 14.02 12.20 0.06
CA ARG A 157 13.12 11.69 -0.98
C ARG A 157 12.58 10.32 -0.55
N VAL A 158 11.28 10.26 -0.25
CA VAL A 158 10.56 9.04 0.06
C VAL A 158 9.45 8.81 -0.96
N VAL A 159 9.30 7.58 -1.42
CA VAL A 159 8.16 7.09 -2.18
C VAL A 159 7.43 6.09 -1.30
N SER A 160 6.13 6.27 -1.09
CA SER A 160 5.31 5.32 -0.35
C SER A 160 4.38 4.56 -1.29
N VAL A 161 4.28 3.24 -1.11
CA VAL A 161 3.27 2.41 -1.74
C VAL A 161 2.21 2.09 -0.70
N ALA A 162 1.11 2.83 -0.76
CA ALA A 162 0.05 2.67 0.22
C ALA A 162 -0.85 1.47 -0.12
N HIS A 163 -1.35 0.80 0.92
CA HIS A 163 -2.25 -0.33 0.80
C HIS A 163 -3.50 -0.11 1.66
N VAL A 164 -4.61 -0.75 1.27
CA VAL A 164 -5.83 -0.84 2.07
C VAL A 164 -5.93 -2.22 2.65
N ALA A 165 -6.15 -2.31 3.96
CA ALA A 165 -6.48 -3.56 4.63
C ALA A 165 -7.85 -3.48 5.31
N LEU A 166 -8.61 -4.58 5.31
CA LEU A 166 -9.88 -4.67 6.03
C LEU A 166 -9.83 -5.77 7.07
N VAL A 167 -10.23 -5.42 8.29
CA VAL A 167 -10.25 -6.33 9.44
C VAL A 167 -11.63 -6.39 10.08
N ALA A 168 -12.04 -7.60 10.43
CA ALA A 168 -13.33 -7.86 11.04
C ALA A 168 -13.33 -7.53 12.54
N ASN A 169 -14.10 -6.52 12.93
CA ASN A 169 -14.46 -6.17 14.31
C ASN A 169 -13.30 -6.27 15.32
N LEU A 170 -12.15 -5.66 14.99
CA LEU A 170 -10.99 -5.65 15.87
C LEU A 170 -11.14 -4.50 16.87
N ASP A 171 -11.46 -4.84 18.12
CA ASP A 171 -11.69 -3.84 19.17
C ASP A 171 -10.40 -3.12 19.58
N ARG A 172 -9.25 -3.80 19.53
CA ARG A 172 -7.92 -3.24 19.86
C ARG A 172 -6.82 -3.87 18.99
N PRO A 173 -5.87 -3.09 18.46
CA PRO A 173 -4.66 -3.64 17.85
C PRO A 173 -3.84 -4.40 18.90
N VAL A 174 -3.29 -5.56 18.53
CA VAL A 174 -2.32 -6.29 19.35
C VAL A 174 -0.94 -5.86 18.88
N ALA A 175 -0.43 -4.78 19.47
CA ALA A 175 0.85 -4.25 19.05
C ALA A 175 2.02 -5.03 19.65
N GLY A 176 2.99 -5.39 18.81
CA GLY A 176 4.31 -5.85 19.25
C GLY A 176 5.28 -4.67 19.38
N GLY A 177 5.79 -4.40 20.58
CA GLY A 177 6.77 -3.33 20.84
C GLY A 177 6.25 -2.21 21.74
N ASP A 178 6.99 -1.10 21.83
CA ASP A 178 6.83 0.06 22.75
C ASP A 178 5.55 0.90 22.46
N VAL A 179 4.46 0.21 22.09
CA VAL A 179 3.24 0.75 21.53
C VAL A 179 2.27 1.08 22.64
N SER A 180 2.51 2.24 23.24
CA SER A 180 1.54 2.87 24.13
C SER A 180 0.46 3.68 23.37
N GLN A 181 0.48 3.78 22.03
CA GLN A 181 -0.45 4.67 21.29
C GLN A 181 -0.88 4.21 19.88
N ALA A 182 -1.30 2.95 19.68
CA ALA A 182 -2.04 2.53 18.48
C ALA A 182 -3.56 2.50 18.76
N LYS A 183 -4.40 3.07 17.88
CA LYS A 183 -5.84 3.16 18.10
C LYS A 183 -6.63 3.27 16.80
N PHE A 184 -7.81 2.63 16.78
CA PHE A 184 -8.82 2.88 15.75
C PHE A 184 -9.53 4.22 15.97
N TRP A 185 -9.45 5.11 14.98
CA TRP A 185 -10.13 6.40 14.98
C TRP A 185 -11.30 6.40 14.00
N PRO A 186 -12.49 6.87 14.42
CA PRO A 186 -13.58 7.15 13.50
C PRO A 186 -13.13 8.12 12.40
N VAL A 187 -13.36 7.76 11.13
CA VAL A 187 -12.86 8.57 10.01
C VAL A 187 -13.46 9.98 9.97
N ASP A 188 -14.64 10.18 10.58
CA ASP A 188 -15.31 11.48 10.72
C ASP A 188 -14.63 12.43 11.73
N SER A 189 -13.79 11.90 12.63
CA SER A 189 -13.01 12.67 13.60
C SER A 189 -11.68 13.20 13.04
N LEU A 190 -11.27 12.74 11.85
CA LEU A 190 -9.99 13.05 11.24
C LEU A 190 -10.06 14.30 10.34
N ALA A 191 -8.98 15.07 10.31
CA ALA A 191 -8.87 16.32 9.55
C ALA A 191 -8.64 16.07 8.04
N LEU A 192 -9.53 15.30 7.41
CA LEU A 192 -9.47 14.88 6.01
C LEU A 192 -10.11 15.92 5.06
N GLY A 193 -9.62 15.97 3.81
CA GLY A 193 -10.24 16.74 2.72
C GLY A 193 -10.21 18.28 2.88
N ARG A 194 -11.18 18.96 2.24
CA ARG A 194 -11.37 20.43 2.30
C ARG A 194 -12.64 20.72 3.11
N GLY A 195 -12.49 21.12 4.36
CA GLY A 195 -13.59 21.45 5.27
C GLY A 195 -13.04 22.11 6.53
N ASP A 196 -13.91 22.45 7.49
CA ASP A 196 -13.44 22.95 8.79
C ASP A 196 -12.66 21.83 9.52
N LYS A 197 -11.38 22.07 9.73
CA LYS A 197 -10.42 21.15 10.37
C LYS A 197 -10.09 21.57 11.79
N ALA A 198 -10.61 22.70 12.30
CA ALA A 198 -10.14 23.32 13.53
C ALA A 198 -10.27 22.39 14.76
N GLU A 199 -11.25 21.49 14.77
CA GLU A 199 -11.50 20.55 15.87
C GLU A 199 -11.16 19.09 15.52
N ARG A 200 -10.56 18.83 14.35
CA ARG A 200 -10.30 17.48 13.86
C ARG A 200 -8.83 17.09 14.03
N ILE A 201 -8.60 15.78 14.09
CA ILE A 201 -7.26 15.23 14.37
C ILE A 201 -6.39 15.32 13.10
N PRO A 202 -5.27 16.05 13.12
CA PRO A 202 -4.34 16.10 12.01
C PRO A 202 -3.55 14.80 11.89
N LEU A 203 -3.19 14.46 10.65
CA LEU A 203 -2.31 13.32 10.36
C LEU A 203 -0.92 13.83 9.94
N ALA A 204 0.11 13.04 10.21
CA ALA A 204 1.47 13.31 9.77
C ALA A 204 1.62 13.17 8.24
N PHE A 205 2.65 13.81 7.68
CA PHE A 205 3.02 13.72 6.27
C PHE A 205 1.85 14.07 5.33
N ASP A 206 1.62 13.26 4.29
CA ASP A 206 0.50 13.31 3.36
C ASP A 206 -0.58 12.25 3.66
N HIS A 207 -0.62 11.72 4.89
CA HIS A 207 -1.50 10.61 5.27
C HIS A 207 -2.99 10.98 5.23
N ASP A 208 -3.35 12.27 5.35
CA ASP A 208 -4.72 12.72 5.14
C ASP A 208 -5.20 12.47 3.71
N THR A 209 -4.31 12.60 2.73
CA THR A 209 -4.58 12.29 1.33
C THR A 209 -4.73 10.79 1.14
N ILE A 210 -3.78 9.99 1.66
CA ILE A 210 -3.82 8.52 1.56
C ILE A 210 -5.13 7.97 2.18
N VAL A 211 -5.50 8.42 3.38
CA VAL A 211 -6.74 7.99 4.05
C VAL A 211 -7.98 8.40 3.24
N THR A 212 -7.99 9.61 2.68
CA THR A 212 -9.11 10.08 1.85
C THR A 212 -9.31 9.19 0.62
N ASP A 213 -8.22 8.88 -0.10
CA ASP A 213 -8.25 8.00 -1.28
C ASP A 213 -8.67 6.58 -0.89
N ALA A 214 -8.18 6.08 0.25
CA ALA A 214 -8.50 4.76 0.76
C ALA A 214 -9.98 4.61 1.12
N ILE A 215 -10.58 5.62 1.76
CA ILE A 215 -12.03 5.64 2.06
C ILE A 215 -12.85 5.55 0.77
N GLU A 216 -12.52 6.35 -0.24
CA GLU A 216 -13.23 6.32 -1.52
C GLU A 216 -13.02 5.01 -2.28
N ARG A 217 -11.83 4.39 -2.18
CA ARG A 217 -11.57 3.04 -2.72
C ARG A 217 -12.50 2.01 -2.09
N VAL A 218 -12.60 1.99 -0.76
CA VAL A 218 -13.47 1.06 -0.02
C VAL A 218 -14.93 1.30 -0.40
N ARG A 219 -15.38 2.57 -0.36
CA ARG A 219 -16.76 2.95 -0.72
C ARG A 219 -17.15 2.48 -2.10
N SER A 220 -16.27 2.68 -3.09
CA SER A 220 -16.50 2.26 -4.48
C SER A 220 -16.57 0.75 -4.60
N LYS A 221 -15.64 0.01 -3.97
CA LYS A 221 -15.64 -1.45 -4.02
C LYS A 221 -16.90 -2.07 -3.43
N LEU A 222 -17.48 -1.49 -2.38
CA LEU A 222 -18.74 -1.98 -1.83
C LEU A 222 -19.89 -1.95 -2.85
N GLU A 223 -19.83 -1.12 -3.89
CA GLU A 223 -20.90 -1.06 -4.89
C GLU A 223 -20.94 -2.30 -5.79
N TYR A 224 -19.77 -2.88 -6.10
CA TYR A 224 -19.65 -3.93 -7.12
C TYR A 224 -18.96 -5.21 -6.63
N THR A 225 -18.65 -5.31 -5.33
CA THR A 225 -18.02 -6.49 -4.72
C THR A 225 -18.71 -6.93 -3.43
N THR A 226 -18.42 -8.14 -2.98
CA THR A 226 -18.90 -8.69 -1.70
C THR A 226 -18.02 -8.27 -0.50
N LEU A 227 -17.17 -7.25 -0.68
CA LEU A 227 -16.14 -6.81 0.26
C LEU A 227 -16.66 -6.43 1.65
N ALA A 228 -17.95 -6.07 1.77
CA ALA A 228 -18.59 -5.82 3.06
C ALA A 228 -18.46 -7.00 4.05
N THR A 229 -18.31 -8.24 3.55
CA THR A 229 -18.08 -9.43 4.39
C THR A 229 -16.70 -9.48 5.04
N ALA A 230 -15.74 -8.65 4.60
CA ALA A 230 -14.42 -8.53 5.22
C ALA A 230 -14.44 -7.77 6.56
N PHE A 231 -15.51 -7.03 6.84
CA PHE A 231 -15.65 -6.24 8.07
C PHE A 231 -16.34 -6.99 9.22
N VAL A 232 -16.83 -8.21 8.99
CA VAL A 232 -17.64 -8.97 9.96
C VAL A 232 -17.03 -10.34 10.22
N ASN A 233 -17.12 -10.78 11.49
CA ASN A 233 -16.70 -12.11 11.89
C ASN A 233 -17.74 -13.15 11.47
N GLU A 234 -17.28 -14.34 11.10
CA GLU A 234 -18.17 -15.45 10.81
C GLU A 234 -18.55 -16.22 12.08
N PRO A 235 -19.81 -16.70 12.18
CA PRO A 235 -20.93 -16.39 11.29
C PRO A 235 -21.54 -15.00 11.56
N PHE A 236 -22.13 -14.38 10.54
CA PHE A 236 -22.76 -13.04 10.62
C PHE A 236 -24.21 -13.04 10.15
N SER A 237 -24.98 -12.02 10.50
CA SER A 237 -26.33 -11.78 10.01
C SER A 237 -26.36 -10.81 8.83
N LEU A 238 -27.49 -10.75 8.10
CA LEU A 238 -27.68 -9.72 7.07
C LEU A 238 -27.75 -8.30 7.65
N ALA A 239 -28.12 -8.16 8.93
CA ALA A 239 -28.12 -6.88 9.60
C ALA A 239 -26.69 -6.37 9.83
N ASP A 240 -25.75 -7.27 10.14
CA ASP A 240 -24.34 -6.92 10.34
C ASP A 240 -23.72 -6.39 9.04
N ILE A 241 -23.91 -7.10 7.91
CA ILE A 241 -23.43 -6.63 6.60
C ILE A 241 -24.09 -5.31 6.23
N ARG A 242 -25.41 -5.15 6.46
CA ARG A 242 -26.11 -3.89 6.18
C ARG A 242 -25.54 -2.73 7.02
N GLY A 243 -25.18 -2.99 8.27
CA GLY A 243 -24.50 -2.04 9.15
C GLY A 243 -23.13 -1.61 8.63
N VAL A 244 -22.39 -2.50 7.97
CA VAL A 244 -21.14 -2.15 7.28
C VAL A 244 -21.40 -1.15 6.15
N TYR A 245 -22.40 -1.40 5.30
CA TYR A 245 -22.78 -0.46 4.24
C TYR A 245 -23.17 0.90 4.82
N GLU A 246 -23.95 0.93 5.90
CA GLU A 246 -24.32 2.16 6.60
C GLU A 246 -23.09 2.91 7.14
N ALA A 247 -22.18 2.21 7.82
CA ALA A 247 -20.97 2.79 8.40
C ALA A 247 -20.01 3.37 7.34
N VAL A 248 -19.89 2.69 6.19
CA VAL A 248 -18.96 3.09 5.10
C VAL A 248 -19.55 4.18 4.21
N TRP A 249 -20.84 4.07 3.86
CA TRP A 249 -21.52 5.03 2.97
C TRP A 249 -22.17 6.21 3.70
N GLY A 250 -22.36 6.11 5.02
CA GLY A 250 -23.05 7.11 5.84
C GLY A 250 -24.58 7.03 5.77
N LYS A 251 -25.13 6.09 4.99
CA LYS A 251 -26.58 5.84 4.87
C LYS A 251 -26.81 4.34 4.64
N ALA A 252 -27.78 3.78 5.36
CA ALA A 252 -28.13 2.37 5.24
C ALA A 252 -28.93 2.09 3.95
N PRO A 253 -28.63 1.02 3.22
CA PRO A 253 -29.53 0.50 2.18
C PRO A 253 -30.92 0.16 2.74
N ASP A 254 -31.96 0.20 1.90
CA ASP A 254 -33.29 -0.29 2.26
C ASP A 254 -33.23 -1.78 2.69
N VAL A 255 -33.95 -2.13 3.77
CA VAL A 255 -33.87 -3.46 4.38
C VAL A 255 -34.38 -4.55 3.43
N ALA A 256 -35.51 -4.32 2.75
CA ALA A 256 -36.15 -5.31 1.92
C ALA A 256 -35.38 -5.53 0.61
N ASN A 257 -34.95 -4.44 -0.03
CA ASN A 257 -34.15 -4.47 -1.25
C ASN A 257 -32.77 -5.08 -1.00
N PHE A 258 -32.09 -4.68 0.08
CA PHE A 258 -30.80 -5.25 0.46
C PHE A 258 -30.89 -6.75 0.71
N ARG A 259 -31.89 -7.18 1.49
CA ARG A 259 -32.11 -8.61 1.75
C ARG A 259 -32.34 -9.39 0.46
N ARG A 260 -33.25 -8.91 -0.40
CA ARG A 260 -33.54 -9.55 -1.69
C ARG A 260 -32.26 -9.66 -2.53
N LYS A 261 -31.50 -8.56 -2.58
CA LYS A 261 -30.25 -8.48 -3.34
C LYS A 261 -29.24 -9.52 -2.87
N VAL A 262 -28.85 -9.49 -1.59
CA VAL A 262 -27.86 -10.41 -1.02
C VAL A 262 -28.25 -11.87 -1.22
N LEU A 263 -29.51 -12.22 -0.96
CA LEU A 263 -29.98 -13.61 -1.06
C LEU A 263 -30.15 -14.09 -2.51
N SER A 264 -30.40 -13.18 -3.45
CA SER A 264 -30.48 -13.52 -4.88
C SER A 264 -29.11 -13.63 -5.56
N THR A 265 -28.07 -13.01 -4.99
CA THR A 265 -26.71 -13.08 -5.52
C THR A 265 -26.05 -14.40 -5.13
N LYS A 266 -25.96 -15.31 -6.11
CA LYS A 266 -25.30 -16.61 -5.94
C LYS A 266 -23.88 -16.43 -5.41
N GLY A 267 -23.58 -17.09 -4.30
CA GLY A 267 -22.25 -17.08 -3.70
C GLY A 267 -21.91 -15.83 -2.89
N PHE A 268 -22.84 -14.89 -2.68
CA PHE A 268 -22.60 -13.79 -1.73
C PHE A 268 -22.51 -14.35 -0.30
N VAL A 269 -23.55 -15.06 0.14
CA VAL A 269 -23.63 -15.62 1.49
C VAL A 269 -24.06 -17.09 1.44
N LEU A 270 -23.60 -17.87 2.39
CA LEU A 270 -23.97 -19.27 2.58
C LEU A 270 -24.72 -19.44 3.91
N PRO A 271 -25.84 -20.19 3.98
CA PRO A 271 -26.52 -20.42 5.26
C PRO A 271 -25.62 -21.17 6.26
N ALA A 272 -25.48 -20.67 7.49
CA ALA A 272 -24.67 -21.31 8.53
C ALA A 272 -25.40 -22.45 9.29
N GLY A 273 -26.64 -22.77 8.91
CA GLY A 273 -27.44 -23.87 9.47
C GLY A 273 -28.13 -23.58 10.80
N LYS A 274 -27.42 -23.07 11.83
CA LYS A 274 -28.02 -22.71 13.12
C LYS A 274 -28.45 -21.24 13.12
N ALA A 275 -29.72 -20.97 13.49
CA ALA A 275 -30.17 -19.62 13.78
C ALA A 275 -29.39 -19.07 14.99
N GLY A 276 -29.16 -17.76 15.04
CA GLY A 276 -28.41 -17.13 16.14
C GLY A 276 -29.11 -17.26 17.50
N VAL A 277 -28.53 -16.66 18.53
CA VAL A 277 -29.17 -16.51 19.84
C VAL A 277 -30.15 -15.33 19.76
N PRO A 278 -31.36 -15.38 20.37
CA PRO A 278 -32.23 -14.22 20.46
C PRO A 278 -31.50 -13.03 21.09
N GLY A 279 -31.56 -11.85 20.48
CA GLY A 279 -30.98 -10.64 21.07
C GLY A 279 -31.75 -10.16 22.32
N ASN A 280 -31.11 -9.32 23.13
CA ASN A 280 -31.66 -8.75 24.38
C ASN A 280 -33.03 -8.03 24.25
N ARG A 281 -33.47 -7.70 23.03
CA ARG A 281 -34.75 -7.02 22.77
C ARG A 281 -35.93 -7.96 22.54
N GLY A 282 -35.72 -9.29 22.57
CA GLY A 282 -36.75 -10.28 22.27
C GLY A 282 -37.10 -10.31 20.78
N GLY A 283 -37.25 -11.52 20.22
CA GLY A 283 -37.57 -11.72 18.80
C GLY A 283 -37.04 -13.05 18.27
N ARG A 284 -37.54 -13.47 17.09
CA ARG A 284 -37.01 -14.64 16.40
C ARG A 284 -35.52 -14.40 16.12
N PRO A 285 -34.62 -15.35 16.45
CA PRO A 285 -33.21 -15.14 16.22
C PRO A 285 -32.90 -14.89 14.75
N ALA A 286 -31.97 -13.98 14.49
CA ALA A 286 -31.52 -13.68 13.14
C ALA A 286 -30.94 -14.94 12.47
N ALA A 287 -31.23 -15.13 11.18
CA ALA A 287 -30.55 -16.13 10.38
C ALA A 287 -29.07 -15.74 10.24
N LEU A 288 -28.20 -16.73 10.40
CA LEU A 288 -26.76 -16.57 10.31
C LEU A 288 -26.21 -17.14 9.01
N TYR A 289 -25.14 -16.53 8.54
CA TYR A 289 -24.51 -16.79 7.26
C TYR A 289 -22.97 -16.82 7.40
N LEU A 290 -22.34 -17.49 6.45
CA LEU A 290 -20.90 -17.47 6.20
C LEU A 290 -20.63 -16.69 4.89
N ARG A 291 -19.39 -16.23 4.69
CA ARG A 291 -18.95 -15.63 3.43
C ARG A 291 -19.04 -16.71 2.34
N GLY A 292 -19.64 -16.34 1.21
CA GLY A 292 -19.63 -17.19 0.02
C GLY A 292 -18.44 -16.89 -0.88
N SER A 293 -18.32 -17.63 -1.99
CA SER A 293 -17.19 -17.54 -2.91
C SER A 293 -17.29 -16.41 -3.94
N ALA A 294 -18.42 -15.70 -4.03
CA ALA A 294 -18.56 -14.59 -4.96
C ALA A 294 -17.73 -13.41 -4.50
N THR A 295 -16.99 -12.82 -5.43
CA THR A 295 -16.18 -11.60 -5.19
C THR A 295 -16.82 -10.36 -5.81
N HIS A 296 -17.77 -10.53 -6.72
CA HIS A 296 -18.40 -9.45 -7.49
C HIS A 296 -19.94 -9.46 -7.35
N LEU A 297 -20.54 -8.28 -7.42
CA LEU A 297 -21.99 -8.09 -7.43
C LEU A 297 -22.46 -7.76 -8.86
N HIS A 298 -23.41 -8.55 -9.35
CA HIS A 298 -24.11 -8.24 -10.60
C HIS A 298 -25.63 -8.39 -10.41
N PRO A 299 -26.44 -7.34 -10.66
CA PRO A 299 -26.02 -5.94 -10.84
C PRO A 299 -25.32 -5.37 -9.58
N PRO A 300 -24.67 -4.19 -9.64
CA PRO A 300 -24.11 -3.54 -8.45
C PRO A 300 -25.20 -3.06 -7.46
N ILE A 301 -24.79 -2.67 -6.26
CA ILE A 301 -25.59 -1.89 -5.30
C ILE A 301 -25.03 -0.48 -5.31
N LEU A 302 -25.66 0.45 -6.04
CA LEU A 302 -25.08 1.78 -6.23
C LEU A 302 -25.37 2.67 -5.01
N ARG A 303 -24.36 3.41 -4.55
CA ARG A 303 -24.53 4.36 -3.44
C ARG A 303 -25.48 5.50 -3.82
N SER A 304 -25.49 5.91 -5.08
CA SER A 304 -26.40 6.95 -5.60
C SER A 304 -27.88 6.57 -5.49
N GLU A 305 -28.22 5.28 -5.64
CA GLU A 305 -29.59 4.77 -5.53
C GLU A 305 -30.10 4.76 -4.09
N ILE A 306 -29.22 4.94 -3.12
CA ILE A 306 -29.56 5.04 -1.70
C ILE A 306 -29.97 6.48 -1.36
N ASN A 307 -29.77 7.47 -2.24
CA ASN A 307 -30.11 8.88 -1.98
C ASN A 307 -31.59 9.26 -2.19
N THR A 308 -32.46 8.29 -2.51
CA THR A 308 -33.93 8.46 -2.42
C THR A 308 -34.47 8.08 -1.04
#